data_AF-A0AAF0Y5P9-F1
#
_entry.id   AF-A0AAF0Y5P9-F1
#
_cell.length_a   1.000
_cell.length_b   1.000
_cell.length_c   1.000
_cell.angle_alpha   90.00
_cell.angle_beta   90.00
_cell.angle_gamma   90.00
#
_symmetry.space_group_name_H-M   'P 1'
#
loop_
_entity.id
_entity.type
_entity.pdbx_description
1 polymer ?
#
loop_
_entity_poly.entity_id
_entity_poly.type
_entity_poly.pdbx_seq_one_letter_code
_entity_poly.pdbx_strand_id
1 'polypeptide(L)'
;MLIAPLVAAILAVPALASRSPFGRVHPLRAYEPEGIARREAFERAALQARAPTNDTNTNTTVSYRYKTPKTEPYLVTALPDVTFNFGELYSGSVAVDANNQTEGSLFFFFAPKAGDPVNEVTIWLNGGPGCSSLEGFIQENGPIIWEPGTIAPVANPYSWNNLTNMLWVDQPIGTGFSAGTPYATSQEEIAAAFAKFFKNWQDIFGIQNYKIYVTGESYAGRYVPYISAEFINQNNTANFDLAGALVYDPVIGDMSQVQTQFPTLGHVEANLNIWGFNDTFMNQLAAIHKECGYQDYLNKYLVFPASGVQPPPGNVTDRCDINDLVFEEEFSINTCFNPYFISQACPVPYDILGMPGTFQYSPPGNPPYFTRPDVVAAIHAPTSFQWKECAAGNVFVKGVDKSALSIEKVLPQVIEKTNRVLISNGDFDFVVMTNGTLLEIQNMTWNGHLGFQSPPYEPWILDTVDVRYDDVFLASGLDGIKGPRGQQGYYHEERGLMWVQTFQAGHMQPEYQPRAAYRHLEWVLGRVQSISDASAPASSSTNSSSGTPSSAPSSQRDSGSAEREPAVVAALLVCLVVSFHSMLA
;
A
#
# COMPACT_ATOMS: atom_id res chain seq x y z
N MET A 1 -11.15 -70.82 -64.32
CA MET A 1 -9.93 -71.01 -65.14
C MET A 1 -9.07 -69.77 -64.95
N LEU A 2 -7.81 -69.79 -64.50
CA LEU A 2 -6.90 -70.84 -64.01
C LEU A 2 -6.17 -70.26 -62.76
N ILE A 3 -6.00 -71.00 -61.65
CA ILE A 3 -4.73 -71.61 -61.17
C ILE A 3 -3.64 -70.61 -60.72
N ALA A 4 -3.29 -70.68 -59.42
CA ALA A 4 -2.02 -70.26 -58.78
C ALA A 4 -1.14 -71.53 -58.53
N PRO A 5 0.10 -71.54 -57.94
CA PRO A 5 0.78 -70.50 -57.14
C PRO A 5 2.35 -70.48 -57.21
N LEU A 6 3.01 -69.79 -56.24
CA LEU A 6 4.44 -69.83 -55.81
C LEU A 6 5.50 -69.34 -56.84
N VAL A 7 6.66 -68.76 -56.48
CA VAL A 7 7.67 -69.07 -55.41
C VAL A 7 8.24 -67.78 -54.77
N ALA A 8 8.85 -67.88 -53.58
CA ALA A 8 9.36 -66.78 -52.75
C ALA A 8 10.89 -66.53 -52.80
N ALA A 9 11.28 -65.44 -52.10
CA ALA A 9 12.61 -65.04 -51.59
C ALA A 9 13.59 -64.31 -52.55
N ILE A 10 14.48 -63.40 -52.10
CA ILE A 10 14.65 -62.55 -50.88
C ILE A 10 15.60 -61.39 -51.30
N LEU A 11 15.40 -60.13 -50.85
CA LEU A 11 16.44 -59.18 -50.35
C LEU A 11 15.88 -57.77 -50.02
N ALA A 12 16.59 -57.05 -49.15
CA ALA A 12 16.13 -56.01 -48.23
C ALA A 12 15.99 -54.54 -48.74
N VAL A 13 15.00 -53.81 -48.18
CA VAL A 13 15.02 -52.41 -47.63
C VAL A 13 15.35 -51.22 -48.59
N PRO A 14 14.82 -49.97 -48.39
CA PRO A 14 13.74 -49.48 -47.51
C PRO A 14 12.53 -48.89 -48.29
N ALA A 15 11.39 -48.69 -47.59
CA ALA A 15 10.30 -47.83 -48.07
C ALA A 15 9.92 -46.78 -47.01
N LEU A 16 9.90 -45.49 -47.39
CA LEU A 16 9.23 -44.46 -46.60
C LEU A 16 7.71 -44.70 -46.69
N ALA A 17 7.02 -44.67 -45.55
CA ALA A 17 5.56 -44.71 -45.50
C ALA A 17 5.01 -43.45 -44.82
N SER A 18 3.93 -42.91 -45.39
CA SER A 18 3.31 -41.63 -45.07
C SER A 18 2.52 -41.62 -43.76
N ARG A 19 2.37 -40.44 -43.15
CA ARG A 19 1.56 -40.23 -41.93
C ARG A 19 0.07 -40.11 -42.26
N SER A 20 -0.76 -40.75 -41.43
CA SER A 20 -2.19 -40.47 -41.26
C SER A 20 -2.38 -39.29 -40.27
N PRO A 21 -3.40 -38.42 -40.44
CA PRO A 21 -3.56 -37.20 -39.62
C PRO A 21 -4.21 -37.43 -38.24
N PHE A 22 -4.74 -38.62 -37.93
CA PHE A 22 -5.25 -38.95 -36.60
C PHE A 22 -4.22 -39.80 -35.82
N GLY A 23 -3.23 -39.13 -35.22
CA GLY A 23 -2.11 -39.84 -34.60
C GLY A 23 -1.09 -38.97 -33.86
N ARG A 24 -1.48 -37.79 -33.34
CA ARG A 24 -0.69 -37.01 -32.38
C ARG A 24 -1.57 -36.36 -31.33
N VAL A 25 -1.97 -37.16 -30.34
CA VAL A 25 -2.06 -36.62 -28.98
C VAL A 25 -0.68 -36.03 -28.69
N HIS A 26 -0.58 -34.72 -28.45
CA HIS A 26 0.63 -34.18 -27.84
C HIS A 26 0.77 -34.90 -26.50
N PRO A 27 1.81 -35.73 -26.27
CA PRO A 27 2.05 -36.21 -24.92
C PRO A 27 2.20 -34.97 -24.06
N LEU A 28 1.54 -34.96 -22.89
CA LEU A 28 1.83 -34.02 -21.82
C LEU A 28 3.35 -33.91 -21.74
N ARG A 29 3.88 -32.71 -22.00
CA ARG A 29 5.33 -32.48 -22.10
C ARG A 29 5.91 -33.00 -20.80
N ALA A 30 6.61 -34.14 -20.86
CA ALA A 30 7.11 -34.79 -19.66
C ALA A 30 7.97 -33.75 -18.93
N TYR A 31 7.49 -33.32 -17.76
CA TYR A 31 8.20 -32.33 -16.95
C TYR A 31 9.61 -32.86 -16.75
N GLU A 32 10.62 -32.03 -17.06
CA GLU A 32 12.01 -32.49 -17.06
C GLU A 32 12.33 -33.10 -15.69
N PRO A 33 12.97 -34.29 -15.63
CA PRO A 33 13.24 -34.97 -14.37
C PRO A 33 14.01 -34.10 -13.37
N GLU A 34 14.83 -33.17 -13.85
CA GLU A 34 15.55 -32.20 -13.00
C GLU A 34 14.65 -31.12 -12.40
N GLY A 35 13.53 -30.77 -13.06
CA GLY A 35 12.51 -29.86 -12.51
C GLY A 35 11.69 -30.56 -11.42
N ILE A 36 11.32 -31.82 -11.66
CA ILE A 36 10.68 -32.68 -10.66
C ILE A 36 11.61 -32.87 -9.46
N ALA A 37 12.87 -33.29 -9.68
CA ALA A 37 13.83 -33.53 -8.61
C ALA A 37 14.13 -32.27 -7.78
N ARG A 38 14.19 -31.07 -8.39
CA ARG A 38 14.32 -29.79 -7.68
C ARG A 38 13.09 -29.48 -6.83
N ARG A 39 11.88 -29.62 -7.39
CA ARG A 39 10.63 -29.39 -6.66
C ARG A 39 10.44 -30.37 -5.51
N GLU A 40 10.65 -31.67 -5.76
CA GLU A 40 10.60 -32.68 -4.72
C GLU A 40 11.70 -32.48 -3.66
N ALA A 41 12.87 -31.92 -4.00
CA ALA A 41 13.89 -31.58 -3.00
C ALA A 41 13.43 -30.44 -2.07
N PHE A 42 12.81 -29.40 -2.63
CA PHE A 42 12.15 -28.33 -1.87
C PHE A 42 11.02 -28.87 -0.98
N GLU A 43 10.12 -29.69 -1.54
CA GLU A 43 9.01 -30.30 -0.79
C GLU A 43 9.51 -31.28 0.29
N ARG A 44 10.60 -32.04 0.03
CA ARG A 44 11.24 -32.89 1.06
C ARG A 44 11.93 -32.09 2.15
N ALA A 45 12.53 -30.94 1.85
CA ALA A 45 13.12 -30.05 2.85
C ALA A 45 12.02 -29.52 3.80
N ALA A 46 10.92 -29.00 3.23
CA ALA A 46 9.73 -28.58 3.97
C ALA A 46 9.15 -29.67 4.89
N LEU A 47 9.09 -30.92 4.42
CA LEU A 47 8.55 -32.05 5.20
C LEU A 47 9.52 -32.62 6.25
N GLN A 48 10.83 -32.34 6.18
CA GLN A 48 11.84 -32.83 7.13
C GLN A 48 12.17 -31.82 8.23
N ALA A 49 11.60 -30.61 8.14
CA ALA A 49 11.95 -29.52 9.00
C ALA A 49 11.43 -29.72 10.43
N ARG A 50 12.16 -29.18 11.41
CA ARG A 50 11.90 -29.41 12.84
C ARG A 50 10.92 -28.39 13.39
N ALA A 51 10.20 -28.80 14.44
CA ALA A 51 9.32 -27.91 15.21
C ALA A 51 10.06 -26.61 15.59
N PRO A 52 9.38 -25.45 15.49
CA PRO A 52 10.00 -24.15 15.71
C PRO A 52 10.67 -24.08 17.07
N THR A 53 11.88 -23.54 17.10
CA THR A 53 12.55 -23.18 18.34
C THR A 53 11.82 -22.00 18.95
N ASN A 54 11.16 -22.22 20.08
CA ASN A 54 10.65 -21.15 20.95
C ASN A 54 11.83 -20.30 21.44
N ASP A 55 12.26 -19.30 20.67
CA ASP A 55 13.21 -18.30 21.14
C ASP A 55 12.46 -17.27 22.00
N THR A 56 12.11 -17.68 23.22
CA THR A 56 11.39 -16.89 24.22
C THR A 56 12.24 -15.77 24.83
N ASN A 57 13.21 -15.24 24.09
CA ASN A 57 14.23 -14.32 24.60
C ASN A 57 13.83 -12.85 24.41
N THR A 58 12.57 -12.54 24.70
CA THR A 58 11.99 -11.19 24.66
C THR A 58 12.23 -10.39 25.95
N ASN A 59 13.30 -10.69 26.69
CA ASN A 59 13.66 -9.98 27.92
C ASN A 59 14.37 -8.65 27.62
N THR A 60 13.83 -7.90 26.65
CA THR A 60 14.25 -6.54 26.28
C THR A 60 13.50 -5.53 27.15
N THR A 61 14.22 -4.93 28.10
CA THR A 61 13.67 -3.85 28.92
C THR A 61 13.16 -2.72 28.04
N VAL A 62 11.87 -2.37 28.12
CA VAL A 62 11.32 -1.24 27.37
C VAL A 62 12.01 0.05 27.84
N SER A 63 12.67 0.73 26.91
CA SER A 63 13.23 2.06 27.15
C SER A 63 12.14 3.10 26.91
N TYR A 64 11.74 3.81 27.96
CA TYR A 64 10.75 4.87 27.87
C TYR A 64 11.43 6.23 27.62
N ARG A 65 11.36 6.73 26.39
CA ARG A 65 11.93 8.02 25.97
C ARG A 65 10.99 9.19 26.28
N TYR A 66 9.69 8.99 26.15
CA TYR A 66 8.67 10.04 26.30
C TYR A 66 7.90 9.95 27.62
N LYS A 67 8.22 9.01 28.52
CA LYS A 67 7.55 8.89 29.82
C LYS A 67 7.95 10.03 30.76
N THR A 68 6.96 10.85 31.09
CA THR A 68 7.01 11.99 31.99
C THR A 68 5.73 12.00 32.85
N PRO A 69 5.64 12.82 33.92
CA PRO A 69 4.40 12.97 34.67
C PRO A 69 3.20 13.48 33.84
N LYS A 70 3.42 14.09 32.66
CA LYS A 70 2.34 14.50 31.74
C LYS A 70 1.85 13.37 30.84
N THR A 71 2.74 12.46 30.45
CA THR A 71 2.48 11.40 29.46
C THR A 71 2.21 10.04 30.08
N GLU A 72 2.60 9.82 31.35
CA GLU A 72 2.30 8.60 32.10
C GLU A 72 0.79 8.25 32.16
N PRO A 73 -0.17 9.20 32.24
CA PRO A 73 -1.61 8.90 32.15
C PRO A 73 -2.07 8.32 30.80
N TYR A 74 -1.23 8.37 29.76
CA TYR A 74 -1.49 7.85 28.42
C TYR A 74 -0.72 6.54 28.14
N LEU A 75 0.15 6.08 29.06
CA LEU A 75 1.12 5.01 28.79
C LEU A 75 0.47 3.62 28.72
N VAL A 76 0.46 3.01 27.54
CA VAL A 76 -0.04 1.65 27.34
C VAL A 76 1.03 0.66 27.82
N THR A 77 0.75 -0.04 28.92
CA THR A 77 1.69 -0.98 29.55
C THR A 77 1.49 -2.44 29.12
N ALA A 78 0.32 -2.77 28.60
CA ALA A 78 -0.01 -4.05 27.98
C ALA A 78 -1.21 -3.85 27.04
N LEU A 79 -1.37 -4.74 26.05
CA LEU A 79 -2.55 -4.85 25.21
C LEU A 79 -3.06 -6.30 25.31
N PRO A 80 -4.38 -6.54 25.44
CA PRO A 80 -4.92 -7.90 25.42
C PRO A 80 -4.48 -8.67 24.17
N ASP A 81 -4.22 -9.98 24.33
CA ASP A 81 -3.79 -10.91 23.27
C ASP A 81 -2.43 -10.62 22.59
N VAL A 82 -1.85 -9.42 22.78
CA VAL A 82 -0.50 -9.08 22.32
C VAL A 82 0.55 -9.60 23.32
N THR A 83 1.10 -10.78 23.02
CA THR A 83 2.03 -11.50 23.93
C THR A 83 3.51 -11.14 23.74
N PHE A 84 3.83 -10.27 22.78
CA PHE A 84 5.19 -9.83 22.46
C PHE A 84 5.41 -8.36 22.87
N ASN A 85 6.68 -7.95 22.95
CA ASN A 85 7.06 -6.58 23.29
C ASN A 85 6.84 -5.64 22.08
N PHE A 86 5.82 -4.78 22.15
CA PHE A 86 5.53 -3.74 21.15
C PHE A 86 6.30 -2.42 21.37
N GLY A 87 7.15 -2.34 22.40
CA GLY A 87 7.95 -1.16 22.73
C GLY A 87 7.22 -0.12 23.58
N GLU A 88 7.63 1.14 23.44
CA GLU A 88 6.98 2.28 24.09
C GLU A 88 5.74 2.69 23.28
N LEU A 89 4.58 2.80 23.93
CA LEU A 89 3.31 3.10 23.28
C LEU A 89 2.42 3.96 24.19
N TYR A 90 1.72 4.92 23.61
CA TYR A 90 0.77 5.79 24.31
C TYR A 90 -0.56 5.86 23.57
N SER A 91 -1.65 6.04 24.30
CA SER A 91 -2.97 6.31 23.73
C SER A 91 -3.90 7.00 24.71
N GLY A 92 -4.91 7.68 24.17
CA GLY A 92 -5.94 8.40 24.94
C GLY A 92 -6.51 9.57 24.15
N SER A 93 -7.32 10.40 24.81
CA SER A 93 -7.93 11.59 24.19
C SER A 93 -7.20 12.89 24.58
N VAL A 94 -7.09 13.81 23.61
CA VAL A 94 -6.67 15.21 23.86
C VAL A 94 -7.76 16.14 23.34
N ALA A 95 -8.13 17.15 24.14
CA ALA A 95 -9.13 18.14 23.76
C ALA A 95 -8.69 18.93 22.52
N VAL A 96 -9.63 19.22 21.62
CA VAL A 96 -9.40 20.11 20.47
C VAL A 96 -9.10 21.52 20.98
N ASP A 97 -9.93 22.06 21.88
CA ASP A 97 -9.63 23.29 22.60
C ASP A 97 -9.45 23.01 24.10
N ALA A 98 -8.24 23.26 24.61
CA ALA A 98 -7.91 23.09 26.03
C ALA A 98 -8.73 24.00 26.96
N ASN A 99 -9.30 25.10 26.43
CA ASN A 99 -10.13 26.05 27.17
C ASN A 99 -11.64 25.81 26.97
N ASN A 100 -12.03 25.00 25.97
CA ASN A 100 -13.43 24.73 25.66
C ASN A 100 -13.67 23.25 25.34
N GLN A 101 -13.90 22.45 26.39
CA GLN A 101 -14.20 21.02 26.28
C GLN A 101 -15.46 20.70 25.46
N THR A 102 -16.32 21.68 25.15
CA THR A 102 -17.49 21.46 24.29
C THR A 102 -17.15 21.34 22.80
N GLU A 103 -15.93 21.71 22.38
CA GLU A 103 -15.42 21.41 21.03
C GLU A 103 -15.05 19.93 20.84
N GLY A 104 -15.00 19.13 21.92
CA GLY A 104 -14.66 17.72 21.87
C GLY A 104 -13.15 17.44 21.92
N SER A 105 -12.80 16.19 21.61
CA SER A 105 -11.43 15.66 21.74
C SER A 105 -11.15 14.63 20.66
N LEU A 106 -9.91 14.61 20.15
CA LEU A 106 -9.45 13.54 19.26
C LEU A 106 -8.72 12.46 20.08
N PHE A 107 -8.95 11.19 19.74
CA PHE A 107 -8.23 10.05 20.27
C PHE A 107 -7.02 9.70 19.41
N PHE A 108 -5.94 9.23 20.03
CA PHE A 108 -4.70 8.91 19.33
C PHE A 108 -4.04 7.64 19.84
N PHE A 109 -3.19 7.05 18.99
CA PHE A 109 -2.07 6.19 19.37
C PHE A 109 -0.75 6.86 18.99
N PHE A 110 0.27 6.78 19.85
CA PHE A 110 1.60 7.30 19.59
C PHE A 110 2.67 6.25 19.93
N ALA A 111 3.46 5.87 18.92
CA ALA A 111 4.61 4.98 19.07
C ALA A 111 5.90 5.75 18.72
N PRO A 112 6.75 6.06 19.72
CA PRO A 112 8.09 6.58 19.50
C PRO A 112 8.92 5.70 18.56
N LYS A 113 9.89 6.32 17.88
CA LYS A 113 10.79 5.61 16.97
C LYS A 113 11.59 4.54 17.73
N ALA A 114 11.53 3.30 17.28
CA ALA A 114 12.33 2.20 17.80
C ALA A 114 13.84 2.45 17.59
N GLY A 115 14.67 1.99 18.53
CA GLY A 115 16.11 2.22 18.53
C GLY A 115 16.49 3.70 18.75
N ASP A 116 17.34 4.25 17.89
CA ASP A 116 17.85 5.61 18.03
C ASP A 116 16.75 6.68 17.82
N PRO A 117 16.77 7.78 18.59
CA PRO A 117 15.80 8.86 18.52
C PRO A 117 15.91 9.70 17.24
N VAL A 118 14.80 10.30 16.84
CA VAL A 118 14.72 11.29 15.75
C VAL A 118 13.81 12.46 16.15
N ASN A 119 14.08 13.65 15.59
CA ASN A 119 13.30 14.88 15.81
C ASN A 119 12.30 15.12 14.67
N GLU A 120 11.47 14.11 14.41
CA GLU A 120 10.42 14.11 13.40
C GLU A 120 9.22 13.29 13.88
N VAL A 121 8.03 13.58 13.36
CA VAL A 121 6.80 12.82 13.62
C VAL A 121 6.05 12.61 12.31
N THR A 122 5.58 11.38 12.10
CA THR A 122 4.72 11.02 10.98
C THR A 122 3.32 10.75 11.51
N ILE A 123 2.35 11.48 10.98
CA ILE A 123 0.94 11.41 11.33
C ILE A 123 0.27 10.48 10.34
N TRP A 124 -0.53 9.52 10.80
CA TRP A 124 -1.35 8.64 9.94
C TRP A 124 -2.85 8.90 10.15
N LEU A 125 -3.59 8.95 9.04
CA LEU A 125 -5.02 9.24 8.95
C LEU A 125 -5.71 8.26 7.98
N ASN A 126 -6.58 7.37 8.46
CA ASN A 126 -7.49 6.62 7.57
C ASN A 126 -8.61 7.54 7.03
N GLY A 127 -9.37 7.05 6.04
CA GLY A 127 -10.31 7.85 5.24
C GLY A 127 -11.76 7.83 5.73
N GLY A 128 -12.64 7.21 4.93
CA GLY A 128 -14.09 7.14 5.16
C GLY A 128 -14.91 8.02 4.22
N PRO A 129 -15.31 9.26 4.58
CA PRO A 129 -14.86 10.05 5.73
C PRO A 129 -15.33 9.53 7.10
N GLY A 130 -14.42 9.58 8.07
CA GLY A 130 -14.69 9.21 9.47
C GLY A 130 -14.46 7.73 9.79
N CYS A 131 -13.50 7.09 9.13
CA CYS A 131 -12.96 5.80 9.54
C CYS A 131 -11.75 5.97 10.48
N SER A 132 -11.61 5.04 11.42
CA SER A 132 -10.74 5.14 12.58
C SER A 132 -9.29 4.85 12.20
N SER A 133 -8.36 5.72 12.59
CA SER A 133 -6.93 5.51 12.31
C SER A 133 -6.30 4.37 13.12
N LEU A 134 -7.13 3.66 13.90
CA LEU A 134 -6.77 2.42 14.59
C LEU A 134 -6.74 1.22 13.64
N GLU A 135 -7.39 1.31 12.48
CA GLU A 135 -7.23 0.42 11.32
C GLU A 135 -5.75 0.36 10.92
N GLY A 136 -5.18 1.50 10.50
CA GLY A 136 -3.77 1.57 10.14
C GLY A 136 -2.76 1.30 11.26
N PHE A 137 -3.19 1.43 12.52
CA PHE A 137 -2.38 1.04 13.68
C PHE A 137 -2.25 -0.48 13.85
N ILE A 138 -3.31 -1.26 13.55
CA ILE A 138 -3.35 -2.70 13.88
C ILE A 138 -3.38 -3.63 12.67
N GLN A 139 -3.60 -3.13 11.45
CA GLN A 139 -3.57 -3.95 10.23
C GLN A 139 -2.53 -3.50 9.21
N GLU A 140 -2.20 -2.22 9.17
CA GLU A 140 -1.29 -1.69 8.14
C GLU A 140 0.15 -1.48 8.63
N ASN A 141 0.39 -0.39 9.39
CA ASN A 141 1.72 0.23 9.51
C ASN A 141 2.18 0.44 10.97
N GLY A 142 1.33 0.14 11.96
CA GLY A 142 1.72 0.12 13.38
C GLY A 142 2.60 -1.06 13.79
N PRO A 143 3.05 -1.11 15.06
CA PRO A 143 4.01 -2.11 15.56
C PRO A 143 3.42 -3.52 15.69
N ILE A 144 2.10 -3.64 15.56
CA ILE A 144 1.29 -4.85 15.66
C ILE A 144 0.53 -4.98 14.34
N ILE A 145 0.47 -6.19 13.79
CA ILE A 145 -0.44 -6.54 12.70
C ILE A 145 -1.38 -7.66 13.16
N TRP A 146 -2.67 -7.53 12.86
CA TRP A 146 -3.70 -8.54 13.05
C TRP A 146 -4.59 -8.64 11.80
N GLU A 147 -4.04 -9.25 10.74
CA GLU A 147 -4.73 -9.43 9.45
C GLU A 147 -6.07 -10.18 9.60
N PRO A 148 -7.06 -9.91 8.73
CA PRO A 148 -8.25 -10.73 8.61
C PRO A 148 -7.93 -12.23 8.44
N GLY A 149 -8.66 -13.08 9.14
CA GLY A 149 -8.52 -14.54 9.13
C GLY A 149 -7.43 -15.09 10.05
N THR A 150 -6.64 -14.25 10.72
CA THR A 150 -5.59 -14.69 11.65
C THR A 150 -6.07 -14.83 13.09
N ILE A 151 -5.54 -15.83 13.80
CA ILE A 151 -6.02 -16.20 15.15
C ILE A 151 -5.42 -15.38 16.29
N ALA A 152 -4.37 -14.62 16.03
CA ALA A 152 -3.61 -13.85 17.02
C ALA A 152 -2.77 -12.75 16.32
N PRO A 153 -2.50 -11.63 16.99
CA PRO A 153 -1.66 -10.57 16.44
C PRO A 153 -0.19 -11.01 16.36
N VAL A 154 0.57 -10.41 15.44
CA VAL A 154 2.01 -10.60 15.26
C VAL A 154 2.75 -9.26 15.27
N ALA A 155 4.04 -9.29 15.59
CA ALA A 155 4.88 -8.09 15.51
C ALA A 155 5.07 -7.68 14.03
N ASN A 156 5.00 -6.39 13.73
CA ASN A 156 5.20 -5.89 12.38
C ASN A 156 6.68 -5.55 12.11
N PRO A 157 7.42 -6.35 11.32
CA PRO A 157 8.81 -6.04 10.96
C PRO A 157 8.92 -4.79 10.07
N TYR A 158 7.83 -4.42 9.39
CA TYR A 158 7.72 -3.26 8.52
C TYR A 158 6.95 -2.11 9.18
N SER A 159 6.89 -2.09 10.53
CA SER A 159 6.25 -0.96 11.21
C SER A 159 6.96 0.34 10.94
N TRP A 160 6.18 1.38 10.65
CA TRP A 160 6.70 2.71 10.36
C TRP A 160 7.39 3.36 11.56
N ASN A 161 7.09 2.92 12.80
CA ASN A 161 7.81 3.37 13.98
C ASN A 161 9.27 2.86 14.03
N ASN A 162 9.71 1.99 13.11
CA ASN A 162 11.13 1.71 12.92
C ASN A 162 11.89 2.88 12.27
N LEU A 163 11.20 3.76 11.52
CA LEU A 163 11.81 4.86 10.75
C LEU A 163 11.64 6.24 11.39
N THR A 164 10.51 6.47 12.08
CA THR A 164 10.04 7.77 12.58
C THR A 164 9.26 7.62 13.90
N ASN A 165 8.89 8.72 14.57
CA ASN A 165 7.90 8.64 15.65
C ASN A 165 6.50 8.68 15.00
N MET A 166 5.64 7.70 15.26
CA MET A 166 4.33 7.55 14.59
C MET A 166 3.17 8.02 15.46
N LEU A 167 2.24 8.77 14.88
CA LEU A 167 1.01 9.28 15.53
C LEU A 167 -0.22 8.94 14.68
N TRP A 168 -1.01 7.95 15.09
CA TRP A 168 -2.32 7.64 14.50
C TRP A 168 -3.40 8.44 15.21
N VAL A 169 -4.31 9.08 14.48
CA VAL A 169 -5.33 9.96 15.09
C VAL A 169 -6.71 9.67 14.52
N ASP A 170 -7.67 9.34 15.39
CA ASP A 170 -9.09 9.30 15.01
C ASP A 170 -9.56 10.73 14.73
N GLN A 171 -9.88 11.03 13.47
CA GLN A 171 -10.39 12.35 13.09
C GLN A 171 -11.30 12.21 11.86
N PRO A 172 -12.31 13.09 11.69
CA PRO A 172 -12.69 14.21 12.56
C PRO A 172 -13.40 13.76 13.87
N ILE A 173 -13.90 14.73 14.66
CA ILE A 173 -14.80 14.46 15.80
C ILE A 173 -15.97 13.57 15.35
N GLY A 174 -16.27 12.53 16.12
CA GLY A 174 -17.26 11.49 15.80
C GLY A 174 -16.69 10.21 15.18
N THR A 175 -15.40 10.20 14.84
CA THR A 175 -14.66 9.05 14.29
C THR A 175 -14.08 8.18 15.41
N GLY A 176 -14.16 6.86 15.31
CA GLY A 176 -13.52 5.93 16.27
C GLY A 176 -13.82 6.26 17.73
N PHE A 177 -12.79 6.66 18.49
CA PHE A 177 -12.87 7.12 19.89
C PHE A 177 -12.89 8.65 20.09
N SER A 178 -12.97 9.44 19.02
CA SER A 178 -12.94 10.90 19.07
C SER A 178 -14.29 11.52 19.46
N ALA A 179 -14.42 11.80 20.76
CA ALA A 179 -15.65 12.28 21.38
C ALA A 179 -16.02 13.74 21.03
N GLY A 180 -17.29 13.98 20.76
CA GLY A 180 -17.88 15.31 20.58
C GLY A 180 -19.08 15.29 19.63
N THR A 181 -19.63 16.47 19.31
CA THR A 181 -20.65 16.63 18.26
C THR A 181 -19.97 17.13 16.99
N PRO A 182 -20.05 16.43 15.85
CA PRO A 182 -19.49 16.91 14.59
C PRO A 182 -20.11 18.27 14.20
N TYR A 183 -19.27 19.29 14.07
CA TYR A 183 -19.68 20.65 13.72
C TYR A 183 -19.15 21.13 12.36
N ALA A 184 -18.15 20.44 11.79
CA ALA A 184 -17.49 20.85 10.57
C ALA A 184 -18.44 20.77 9.35
N THR A 185 -18.31 21.74 8.47
CA THR A 185 -18.97 21.82 7.15
C THR A 185 -17.97 21.83 6.00
N SER A 186 -16.68 21.83 6.30
CA SER A 186 -15.58 21.89 5.34
C SER A 186 -14.29 21.29 5.93
N GLN A 187 -13.36 20.90 5.06
CA GLN A 187 -12.01 20.44 5.39
C GLN A 187 -11.19 21.50 6.12
N GLU A 188 -11.39 22.79 5.85
CA GLU A 188 -10.71 23.88 6.56
C GLU A 188 -11.07 23.90 8.05
N GLU A 189 -12.33 23.64 8.40
CA GLU A 189 -12.77 23.55 9.80
C GLU A 189 -12.21 22.31 10.51
N ILE A 190 -12.06 21.20 9.78
CA ILE A 190 -11.39 19.96 10.26
C ILE A 190 -9.89 20.21 10.48
N ALA A 191 -9.21 20.81 9.50
CA ALA A 191 -7.78 21.08 9.56
C ALA A 191 -7.42 22.04 10.70
N ALA A 192 -8.21 23.09 10.90
CA ALA A 192 -8.05 24.00 12.03
C ALA A 192 -8.25 23.29 13.39
N ALA A 193 -9.26 22.41 13.51
CA ALA A 193 -9.47 21.59 14.70
C ALA A 193 -8.29 20.65 14.97
N PHE A 194 -7.80 19.98 13.92
CA PHE A 194 -6.64 19.10 13.98
C PHE A 194 -5.38 19.85 14.42
N ALA A 195 -5.14 21.07 13.91
CA ALA A 195 -4.00 21.90 14.30
C ALA A 195 -4.06 22.33 15.78
N LYS A 196 -5.25 22.64 16.33
CA LYS A 196 -5.39 22.87 17.77
C LYS A 196 -5.07 21.61 18.59
N PHE A 197 -5.66 20.47 18.23
CA PHE A 197 -5.39 19.17 18.87
C PHE A 197 -3.90 18.83 18.85
N PHE A 198 -3.26 18.93 17.68
CA PHE A 198 -1.87 18.55 17.48
C PHE A 198 -0.95 19.42 18.33
N LYS A 199 -1.20 20.73 18.42
CA LYS A 199 -0.47 21.62 19.33
C LYS A 199 -0.63 21.23 20.81
N ASN A 200 -1.86 20.94 21.26
CA ASN A 200 -2.10 20.49 22.64
C ASN A 200 -1.35 19.18 22.93
N TRP A 201 -1.34 18.25 21.96
CA TRP A 201 -0.60 17.00 22.03
C TRP A 201 0.93 17.21 22.07
N GLN A 202 1.48 18.12 21.23
CA GLN A 202 2.89 18.51 21.27
C GLN A 202 3.31 19.04 22.65
N ASP A 203 2.46 19.82 23.31
CA ASP A 203 2.71 20.40 24.64
C ASP A 203 2.59 19.37 25.80
N ILE A 204 1.92 18.24 25.56
CA ILE A 204 1.89 17.06 26.46
C ILE A 204 3.18 16.25 26.31
N PHE A 205 3.57 15.92 25.07
CA PHE A 205 4.71 15.04 24.77
C PHE A 205 6.07 15.73 24.65
N GLY A 206 6.11 17.08 24.63
CA GLY A 206 7.35 17.85 24.48
C GLY A 206 7.91 17.87 23.04
N ILE A 207 7.04 17.70 22.05
CA ILE A 207 7.40 17.51 20.63
C ILE A 207 7.28 18.86 19.89
N GLN A 208 8.25 19.74 20.11
CA GLN A 208 8.35 21.03 19.42
C GLN A 208 9.65 21.12 18.61
N ASN A 209 9.63 21.84 17.49
CA ASN A 209 10.71 21.93 16.49
C ASN A 209 11.05 20.58 15.81
N TYR A 210 10.05 19.71 15.69
CA TYR A 210 10.16 18.44 14.95
C TYR A 210 9.73 18.64 13.50
N LYS A 211 10.34 17.92 12.57
CA LYS A 211 9.81 17.80 11.20
C LYS A 211 8.50 16.99 11.22
N ILE A 212 7.52 17.42 10.45
CA ILE A 212 6.20 16.79 10.43
C ILE A 212 5.92 16.24 9.04
N TYR A 213 5.48 14.99 9.01
CA TYR A 213 4.99 14.31 7.82
C TYR A 213 3.52 13.98 8.05
N VAL A 214 2.64 14.36 7.13
CA VAL A 214 1.21 14.05 7.21
C VAL A 214 0.91 12.98 6.17
N THR A 215 0.39 11.85 6.63
CA THR A 215 0.18 10.65 5.81
C THR A 215 -1.19 10.03 6.05
N GLY A 216 -1.64 9.19 5.14
CA GLY A 216 -2.94 8.53 5.24
C GLY A 216 -3.35 7.86 3.94
N GLU A 217 -4.63 7.56 3.82
CA GLU A 217 -5.20 6.85 2.68
C GLU A 217 -6.63 7.25 2.35
N SER A 218 -7.14 6.82 1.18
CA SER A 218 -8.57 6.92 0.84
C SER A 218 -9.07 8.37 0.87
N TYR A 219 -10.16 8.65 1.59
CA TYR A 219 -10.66 10.01 1.82
C TYR A 219 -9.64 10.94 2.52
N ALA A 220 -8.55 10.43 3.08
CA ALA A 220 -7.43 11.27 3.53
C ALA A 220 -6.69 11.96 2.36
N GLY A 221 -6.98 11.65 1.09
CA GLY A 221 -6.68 12.53 -0.06
C GLY A 221 -7.30 13.94 0.07
N ARG A 222 -8.31 14.09 0.94
CA ARG A 222 -8.85 15.36 1.43
C ARG A 222 -8.11 15.82 2.68
N TYR A 223 -8.05 14.98 3.71
CA TYR A 223 -7.49 15.36 5.02
C TYR A 223 -6.00 15.75 4.97
N VAL A 224 -5.15 14.93 4.33
CA VAL A 224 -3.70 15.11 4.28
C VAL A 224 -3.32 16.46 3.64
N PRO A 225 -3.82 16.84 2.45
CA PRO A 225 -3.52 18.16 1.88
C PRO A 225 -4.07 19.32 2.69
N TYR A 226 -5.28 19.21 3.26
CA TYR A 226 -5.90 20.31 4.01
C TYR A 226 -5.22 20.56 5.37
N ILE A 227 -4.91 19.50 6.13
CA ILE A 227 -4.15 19.59 7.39
C ILE A 227 -2.73 20.10 7.12
N SER A 228 -2.09 19.59 6.06
CA SER A 228 -0.76 20.06 5.63
C SER A 228 -0.76 21.54 5.24
N ALA A 229 -1.76 21.99 4.47
CA ALA A 229 -1.89 23.40 4.10
C ALA A 229 -2.14 24.29 5.33
N GLU A 230 -2.94 23.86 6.30
CA GLU A 230 -3.12 24.57 7.57
C GLU A 230 -1.80 24.69 8.34
N PHE A 231 -1.02 23.61 8.46
CA PHE A 231 0.30 23.64 9.10
C PHE A 231 1.26 24.65 8.42
N ILE A 232 1.24 24.72 7.09
CA ILE A 232 1.99 25.73 6.32
C ILE A 232 1.48 27.14 6.64
N ASN A 233 0.16 27.35 6.63
CA ASN A 233 -0.48 28.66 6.80
C ASN A 233 -0.31 29.24 8.21
N GLN A 234 -0.16 28.39 9.24
CA GLN A 234 0.19 28.80 10.60
C GLN A 234 1.52 29.57 10.69
N ASN A 235 2.41 29.44 9.69
CA ASN A 235 3.70 30.16 9.61
C ASN A 235 4.58 30.05 10.88
N ASN A 236 4.47 28.93 11.61
CA ASN A 236 5.15 28.70 12.87
C ASN A 236 5.83 27.32 12.86
N THR A 237 7.08 27.26 12.38
CA THR A 237 7.87 26.03 12.31
C THR A 237 8.26 25.45 13.68
N ALA A 238 8.07 26.17 14.79
CA ALA A 238 8.27 25.55 16.11
C ALA A 238 7.17 24.52 16.44
N ASN A 239 5.97 24.66 15.84
CA ASN A 239 4.87 23.71 15.99
C ASN A 239 4.51 22.96 14.70
N PHE A 240 4.72 23.56 13.52
CA PHE A 240 4.12 23.12 12.26
C PHE A 240 5.12 23.07 11.08
N ASP A 241 6.34 22.59 11.31
CA ASP A 241 7.38 22.43 10.27
C ASP A 241 7.12 21.20 9.38
N LEU A 242 6.11 21.31 8.50
CA LEU A 242 5.78 20.30 7.50
C LEU A 242 6.97 20.06 6.54
N ALA A 243 7.40 18.81 6.43
CA ALA A 243 8.55 18.36 5.66
C ALA A 243 8.19 17.46 4.46
N GLY A 244 7.00 16.88 4.44
CA GLY A 244 6.50 16.05 3.34
C GLY A 244 5.11 15.50 3.62
N ALA A 245 4.55 14.82 2.62
CA ALA A 245 3.26 14.14 2.74
C ALA A 245 3.25 12.83 1.94
N LEU A 246 2.40 11.90 2.36
CA LEU A 246 2.14 10.65 1.63
C LEU A 246 0.63 10.43 1.60
N VAL A 247 0.06 9.97 0.49
CA VAL A 247 -1.29 9.42 0.55
C VAL A 247 -1.50 8.22 -0.40
N TYR A 248 -2.10 7.16 0.14
CA TYR A 248 -2.51 5.97 -0.62
C TYR A 248 -3.94 6.09 -1.14
N ASP A 249 -4.16 5.53 -2.32
CA ASP A 249 -5.43 5.42 -3.04
C ASP A 249 -6.39 6.60 -2.82
N PRO A 250 -5.97 7.83 -3.18
CA PRO A 250 -6.48 9.01 -2.51
C PRO A 250 -7.60 9.71 -3.24
N VAL A 251 -8.60 10.17 -2.49
CA VAL A 251 -9.63 11.11 -2.96
C VAL A 251 -9.05 12.52 -3.02
N ILE A 252 -8.32 12.83 -4.11
CA ILE A 252 -7.71 14.16 -4.34
C ILE A 252 -8.60 15.08 -5.19
N GLY A 253 -9.56 14.51 -5.92
CA GLY A 253 -10.46 15.23 -6.81
C GLY A 253 -11.89 14.71 -6.75
N ASP A 254 -12.55 14.64 -7.91
CA ASP A 254 -13.95 14.24 -8.02
C ASP A 254 -14.10 12.71 -8.02
N MET A 255 -14.67 12.19 -6.93
CA MET A 255 -15.06 10.78 -6.82
C MET A 255 -16.41 10.46 -7.46
N SER A 256 -17.22 11.45 -7.85
CA SER A 256 -18.53 11.14 -8.44
C SER A 256 -18.42 10.64 -9.88
N GLN A 257 -17.43 11.10 -10.63
CA GLN A 257 -17.25 10.79 -12.05
C GLN A 257 -15.79 10.59 -12.46
N VAL A 258 -14.86 11.46 -12.05
CA VAL A 258 -13.49 11.47 -12.60
C VAL A 258 -12.66 10.29 -12.06
N GLN A 259 -12.63 10.09 -10.75
CA GLN A 259 -11.83 9.02 -10.12
C GLN A 259 -12.47 7.62 -10.23
N THR A 260 -13.78 7.54 -10.54
CA THR A 260 -14.58 6.30 -10.52
C THR A 260 -15.08 5.90 -11.91
N GLN A 261 -16.01 6.67 -12.49
CA GLN A 261 -16.74 6.28 -13.70
C GLN A 261 -15.86 6.21 -14.94
N PHE A 262 -14.98 7.21 -15.16
CA PHE A 262 -14.10 7.24 -16.32
C PHE A 262 -13.12 6.03 -16.39
N PRO A 263 -12.36 5.68 -15.33
CA PRO A 263 -11.39 4.59 -15.36
C PRO A 263 -12.00 3.17 -15.33
N THR A 264 -13.25 3.00 -14.87
CA THR A 264 -13.89 1.69 -14.60
C THR A 264 -13.63 0.63 -15.69
N LEU A 265 -13.98 0.93 -16.96
CA LEU A 265 -13.83 -0.06 -18.04
C LEU A 265 -12.36 -0.51 -18.22
N GLY A 266 -11.41 0.43 -18.22
CA GLY A 266 -9.99 0.12 -18.41
C GLY A 266 -9.41 -0.69 -17.24
N HIS A 267 -9.89 -0.47 -16.02
CA HIS A 267 -9.50 -1.26 -14.85
C HIS A 267 -10.06 -2.69 -14.92
N VAL A 268 -11.31 -2.86 -15.38
CA VAL A 268 -11.91 -4.19 -15.61
C VAL A 268 -11.19 -4.94 -16.73
N GLU A 269 -10.92 -4.29 -17.87
CA GLU A 269 -10.20 -4.88 -19.00
C GLU A 269 -8.79 -5.33 -18.63
N ALA A 270 -8.06 -4.53 -17.83
CA ALA A 270 -6.71 -4.86 -17.36
C ALA A 270 -6.68 -6.10 -16.43
N ASN A 271 -7.78 -6.38 -15.74
CA ASN A 271 -7.90 -7.42 -14.73
C ASN A 271 -8.90 -8.52 -15.08
N LEU A 272 -9.32 -8.66 -16.35
CA LEU A 272 -10.43 -9.53 -16.78
C LEU A 272 -10.27 -11.00 -16.39
N ASN A 273 -9.04 -11.46 -16.17
CA ASN A 273 -8.73 -12.81 -15.65
C ASN A 273 -9.08 -13.03 -14.16
N ILE A 274 -9.42 -11.97 -13.43
CA ILE A 274 -9.92 -11.98 -12.05
C ILE A 274 -11.46 -11.97 -12.09
N TRP A 275 -12.06 -10.94 -12.70
CA TRP A 275 -13.51 -10.74 -12.81
C TRP A 275 -14.24 -11.87 -13.57
N GLY A 276 -13.62 -12.42 -14.62
CA GLY A 276 -14.22 -13.50 -15.42
C GLY A 276 -15.49 -13.11 -16.19
N PHE A 277 -15.78 -11.81 -16.35
CA PHE A 277 -16.94 -11.31 -17.08
C PHE A 277 -17.00 -11.83 -18.52
N ASN A 278 -18.21 -12.10 -19.00
CA ASN A 278 -18.44 -12.63 -20.33
C ASN A 278 -18.45 -11.52 -21.42
N ASP A 279 -18.22 -11.92 -22.67
CA ASP A 279 -18.21 -11.02 -23.83
C ASP A 279 -19.47 -10.13 -23.94
N THR A 280 -20.65 -10.59 -23.52
CA THR A 280 -21.89 -9.81 -23.63
C THR A 280 -21.87 -8.63 -22.66
N PHE A 281 -21.45 -8.86 -21.41
CA PHE A 281 -21.31 -7.81 -20.41
C PHE A 281 -20.17 -6.84 -20.78
N MET A 282 -19.01 -7.34 -21.21
CA MET A 282 -17.90 -6.49 -21.66
C MET A 282 -18.29 -5.59 -22.85
N ASN A 283 -19.06 -6.11 -23.81
CA ASN A 283 -19.60 -5.29 -24.91
C ASN A 283 -20.62 -4.24 -24.43
N GLN A 284 -21.41 -4.53 -23.39
CA GLN A 284 -22.31 -3.55 -22.76
C GLN A 284 -21.52 -2.43 -22.07
N LEU A 285 -20.49 -2.77 -21.28
CA LEU A 285 -19.62 -1.78 -20.64
C LEU A 285 -18.93 -0.88 -21.68
N ALA A 286 -18.38 -1.47 -22.75
CA ALA A 286 -17.77 -0.72 -23.85
C ALA A 286 -18.75 0.21 -24.59
N ALA A 287 -20.02 -0.21 -24.75
CA ALA A 287 -21.06 0.63 -25.32
C ALA A 287 -21.38 1.83 -24.41
N ILE A 288 -21.61 1.59 -23.11
CA ILE A 288 -21.90 2.64 -22.12
C ILE A 288 -20.74 3.65 -22.05
N HIS A 289 -19.51 3.16 -21.88
CA HIS A 289 -18.30 3.99 -21.77
C HIS A 289 -18.10 4.92 -22.97
N LYS A 290 -18.44 4.44 -24.17
CA LYS A 290 -18.43 5.24 -25.40
C LYS A 290 -19.61 6.23 -25.48
N GLU A 291 -20.84 5.78 -25.22
CA GLU A 291 -22.05 6.62 -25.32
C GLU A 291 -22.08 7.74 -24.29
N CYS A 292 -21.53 7.50 -23.10
CA CYS A 292 -21.37 8.49 -22.03
C CYS A 292 -20.12 9.39 -22.23
N GLY A 293 -19.34 9.18 -23.30
CA GLY A 293 -18.19 10.02 -23.67
C GLY A 293 -16.92 9.78 -22.85
N TYR A 294 -16.88 8.73 -22.03
CA TYR A 294 -15.74 8.44 -21.13
C TYR A 294 -14.50 8.04 -21.93
N GLN A 295 -14.69 7.32 -23.05
CA GLN A 295 -13.62 7.01 -24.00
C GLN A 295 -12.99 8.29 -24.59
N ASP A 296 -13.80 9.23 -25.05
CA ASP A 296 -13.33 10.50 -25.64
C ASP A 296 -12.68 11.41 -24.58
N TYR A 297 -13.15 11.36 -23.33
CA TYR A 297 -12.55 12.07 -22.21
C TYR A 297 -11.14 11.55 -21.90
N LEU A 298 -11.00 10.23 -21.68
CA LEU A 298 -9.71 9.60 -21.40
C LEU A 298 -8.70 9.85 -22.53
N ASN A 299 -9.11 9.62 -23.78
CA ASN A 299 -8.27 9.85 -24.97
C ASN A 299 -7.76 11.30 -25.08
N LYS A 300 -8.48 12.26 -24.51
CA LYS A 300 -8.13 13.68 -24.54
C LYS A 300 -7.33 14.13 -23.33
N TYR A 301 -7.63 13.62 -22.13
CA TYR A 301 -7.15 14.20 -20.87
C TYR A 301 -6.16 13.31 -20.10
N LEU A 302 -6.19 11.99 -20.28
CA LEU A 302 -5.16 11.09 -19.75
C LEU A 302 -3.98 10.98 -20.73
N VAL A 303 -3.39 12.13 -21.04
CA VAL A 303 -2.26 12.29 -21.99
C VAL A 303 -1.14 13.11 -21.35
N PHE A 304 0.10 12.86 -21.78
CA PHE A 304 1.32 13.41 -21.20
C PHE A 304 2.18 14.05 -22.31
N PRO A 305 2.47 15.36 -22.27
CA PRO A 305 1.98 16.36 -21.31
C PRO A 305 0.45 16.58 -21.41
N ALA A 306 -0.14 17.14 -20.34
CA ALA A 306 -1.59 17.39 -20.28
C ALA A 306 -2.07 18.27 -21.46
N SER A 307 -3.20 17.90 -22.07
CA SER A 307 -3.76 18.60 -23.26
C SER A 307 -4.40 19.95 -22.95
N GLY A 308 -4.67 20.22 -21.67
CA GLY A 308 -5.34 21.41 -21.16
C GLY A 308 -6.21 21.09 -19.96
N VAL A 309 -6.69 22.13 -19.28
CA VAL A 309 -7.54 21.99 -18.09
C VAL A 309 -8.81 21.21 -18.45
N GLN A 310 -9.19 20.28 -17.58
CA GLN A 310 -10.34 19.41 -17.77
C GLN A 310 -11.64 20.20 -17.51
N PRO A 311 -12.76 19.86 -18.18
CA PRO A 311 -14.04 20.48 -17.84
C PRO A 311 -14.45 20.06 -16.42
N PRO A 312 -15.23 20.88 -15.70
CA PRO A 312 -15.82 20.47 -14.43
C PRO A 312 -16.58 19.15 -14.55
N PRO A 313 -16.58 18.29 -13.51
CA PRO A 313 -17.32 17.04 -13.53
C PRO A 313 -18.81 17.29 -13.78
N GLY A 314 -19.41 16.42 -14.58
CA GLY A 314 -20.85 16.44 -14.86
C GLY A 314 -21.61 15.49 -13.93
N ASN A 315 -22.93 15.67 -13.85
CA ASN A 315 -23.78 14.71 -13.15
C ASN A 315 -23.73 13.34 -13.86
N VAL A 316 -23.47 12.28 -13.11
CA VAL A 316 -23.69 10.91 -13.57
C VAL A 316 -25.20 10.67 -13.66
N THR A 317 -25.60 9.95 -14.71
CA THR A 317 -26.98 9.48 -14.89
C THR A 317 -27.00 7.97 -14.72
N ASP A 318 -28.13 7.38 -14.34
CA ASP A 318 -28.30 5.94 -14.10
C ASP A 318 -27.73 5.06 -15.25
N ARG A 319 -27.80 5.52 -16.51
CA ARG A 319 -27.23 4.79 -17.67
C ARG A 319 -25.71 4.79 -17.71
N CYS A 320 -25.09 5.82 -17.14
CA CYS A 320 -23.65 6.07 -17.16
C CYS A 320 -22.98 5.71 -15.84
N ASP A 321 -23.72 5.20 -14.85
CA ASP A 321 -23.15 4.65 -13.62
C ASP A 321 -22.57 3.26 -13.90
N ILE A 322 -21.43 3.27 -14.58
CA ILE A 322 -20.72 2.06 -15.01
C ILE A 322 -19.98 1.42 -13.83
N ASN A 323 -19.63 2.19 -12.80
CA ASN A 323 -18.97 1.71 -11.59
C ASN A 323 -19.93 0.83 -10.76
N ASP A 324 -21.14 1.33 -10.45
CA ASP A 324 -22.17 0.55 -9.75
C ASP A 324 -22.58 -0.68 -10.57
N LEU A 325 -22.71 -0.57 -11.90
CA LEU A 325 -23.03 -1.70 -12.77
C LEU A 325 -21.99 -2.83 -12.72
N VAL A 326 -20.70 -2.49 -12.65
CA VAL A 326 -19.60 -3.47 -12.50
C VAL A 326 -19.61 -4.08 -11.10
N PHE A 327 -19.84 -3.26 -10.07
CA PHE A 327 -19.95 -3.71 -8.69
C PHE A 327 -21.09 -4.72 -8.51
N GLU A 328 -22.28 -4.44 -9.04
CA GLU A 328 -23.45 -5.32 -8.98
C GLU A 328 -23.22 -6.66 -9.71
N GLU A 329 -22.64 -6.64 -10.93
CA GLU A 329 -22.36 -7.87 -11.69
C GLU A 329 -21.32 -8.75 -10.96
N GLU A 330 -20.24 -8.17 -10.45
CA GLU A 330 -19.22 -8.92 -9.69
C GLU A 330 -19.82 -9.54 -8.42
N PHE A 331 -20.65 -8.81 -7.66
CA PHE A 331 -21.37 -9.38 -6.51
C PHE A 331 -22.27 -10.58 -6.87
N SER A 332 -22.75 -10.66 -8.11
CA SER A 332 -23.55 -11.79 -8.61
C SER A 332 -22.72 -13.04 -8.92
N ILE A 333 -21.44 -12.86 -9.28
CA ILE A 333 -20.48 -13.92 -9.64
C ILE A 333 -19.66 -14.36 -8.43
N ASN A 334 -19.27 -13.40 -7.60
CA ASN A 334 -18.44 -13.53 -6.42
C ASN A 334 -19.13 -12.90 -5.21
N THR A 335 -19.92 -13.70 -4.48
CA THR A 335 -20.65 -13.24 -3.29
C THR A 335 -19.76 -12.84 -2.10
N CYS A 336 -18.44 -12.88 -2.26
CA CYS A 336 -17.43 -12.47 -1.27
C CYS A 336 -16.54 -11.34 -1.80
N PHE A 337 -16.94 -10.69 -2.90
CA PHE A 337 -16.20 -9.60 -3.54
C PHE A 337 -15.84 -8.49 -2.55
N ASN A 338 -14.64 -7.95 -2.75
CA ASN A 338 -14.09 -6.85 -1.98
C ASN A 338 -13.56 -5.79 -2.98
N PRO A 339 -14.20 -4.61 -3.11
CA PRO A 339 -13.75 -3.58 -4.02
C PRO A 339 -12.40 -2.97 -3.58
N TYR A 340 -12.04 -3.10 -2.30
CA TYR A 340 -10.74 -2.68 -1.80
C TYR A 340 -9.61 -3.63 -2.22
N PHE A 341 -9.92 -4.86 -2.66
CA PHE A 341 -8.94 -5.84 -3.14
C PHE A 341 -9.60 -6.85 -4.08
N ILE A 342 -9.64 -6.52 -5.38
CA ILE A 342 -10.45 -7.25 -6.39
C ILE A 342 -10.15 -8.75 -6.52
N SER A 343 -8.97 -9.21 -6.07
CA SER A 343 -8.60 -10.62 -6.13
C SER A 343 -9.14 -11.47 -4.96
N GLN A 344 -9.88 -10.86 -4.02
CA GLN A 344 -10.54 -11.59 -2.94
C GLN A 344 -11.68 -12.48 -3.46
N ALA A 345 -11.60 -13.77 -3.15
CA ALA A 345 -12.63 -14.76 -3.41
C ALA A 345 -13.11 -15.40 -2.09
N CYS A 346 -14.24 -16.09 -2.13
CA CYS A 346 -14.77 -16.82 -0.97
C CYS A 346 -13.78 -17.86 -0.41
N PRO A 347 -13.74 -18.08 0.93
CA PRO A 347 -14.61 -17.50 1.96
C PRO A 347 -14.18 -16.10 2.43
N VAL A 348 -15.14 -15.30 2.89
CA VAL A 348 -14.84 -14.02 3.60
C VAL A 348 -14.08 -14.33 4.90
N PRO A 349 -12.89 -13.76 5.12
CA PRO A 349 -12.16 -13.92 6.39
C PRO A 349 -12.87 -13.19 7.53
N TYR A 350 -12.75 -13.68 8.77
CA TYR A 350 -13.13 -12.89 9.94
C TYR A 350 -12.13 -11.76 10.17
N ASP A 351 -12.60 -10.54 10.36
CA ASP A 351 -11.77 -9.42 10.75
C ASP A 351 -12.06 -8.92 12.19
N ILE A 352 -10.99 -8.63 12.91
CA ILE A 352 -10.98 -8.14 14.29
C ILE A 352 -11.48 -6.70 14.47
N LEU A 353 -11.56 -5.89 13.42
CA LEU A 353 -12.23 -4.58 13.44
C LEU A 353 -13.74 -4.70 13.15
N GLY A 354 -14.11 -5.77 12.46
CA GLY A 354 -15.47 -6.20 12.15
C GLY A 354 -15.89 -5.96 10.71
N MET A 355 -14.99 -5.54 9.81
CA MET A 355 -15.24 -5.16 8.42
C MET A 355 -14.16 -5.69 7.44
N PRO A 356 -14.15 -6.99 7.08
CA PRO A 356 -13.17 -7.59 6.16
C PRO A 356 -13.40 -7.20 4.67
N GLY A 357 -13.69 -5.93 4.39
CA GLY A 357 -14.12 -5.41 3.09
C GLY A 357 -15.56 -4.88 3.12
N THR A 358 -16.39 -5.22 2.13
CA THR A 358 -17.78 -4.69 2.03
C THR A 358 -18.75 -5.20 3.11
N PHE A 359 -18.39 -6.23 3.85
CA PHE A 359 -19.27 -6.89 4.81
C PHE A 359 -18.92 -6.51 6.24
N GLN A 360 -19.89 -6.56 7.15
CA GLN A 360 -19.59 -6.65 8.57
C GLN A 360 -19.56 -8.13 8.99
N TYR A 361 -18.46 -8.59 9.57
CA TYR A 361 -18.32 -9.96 10.04
C TYR A 361 -17.48 -10.06 11.31
N SER A 362 -18.12 -10.50 12.40
CA SER A 362 -17.46 -10.96 13.62
C SER A 362 -18.14 -12.23 14.12
N PRO A 363 -17.42 -13.32 14.44
CA PRO A 363 -18.01 -14.58 14.82
C PRO A 363 -18.59 -14.51 16.24
N PRO A 364 -19.62 -15.33 16.55
CA PRO A 364 -20.26 -15.32 17.86
C PRO A 364 -19.27 -15.49 19.01
N GLY A 365 -19.24 -14.49 19.91
CA GLY A 365 -18.36 -14.48 21.09
C GLY A 365 -17.08 -13.64 20.94
N ASN A 366 -16.66 -13.29 19.72
CA ASN A 366 -15.57 -12.34 19.47
C ASN A 366 -16.14 -11.03 18.90
N PRO A 367 -16.49 -10.05 19.75
CA PRO A 367 -16.81 -8.70 19.26
C PRO A 367 -15.53 -8.03 18.73
N PRO A 368 -15.65 -6.96 17.91
CA PRO A 368 -14.51 -6.20 17.43
C PRO A 368 -13.55 -5.78 18.55
N TYR A 369 -12.25 -5.89 18.30
CA TYR A 369 -11.20 -5.81 19.31
C TYR A 369 -11.30 -4.54 20.16
N PHE A 370 -11.43 -3.37 19.52
CA PHE A 370 -11.56 -2.08 20.20
C PHE A 370 -12.91 -1.85 20.90
N THR A 371 -13.90 -2.74 20.77
CA THR A 371 -15.15 -2.68 21.56
C THR A 371 -15.07 -3.44 22.88
N ARG A 372 -14.01 -4.23 23.10
CA ARG A 372 -13.87 -5.05 24.31
C ARG A 372 -13.51 -4.20 25.54
N PRO A 373 -14.14 -4.39 26.71
CA PRO A 373 -13.87 -3.57 27.89
C PRO A 373 -12.43 -3.64 28.42
N ASP A 374 -11.74 -4.77 28.25
CA ASP A 374 -10.34 -4.95 28.64
C ASP A 374 -9.40 -4.15 27.72
N VAL A 375 -9.67 -4.16 26.41
CA VAL A 375 -8.94 -3.36 25.41
C VAL A 375 -9.18 -1.86 25.65
N VAL A 376 -10.44 -1.42 25.76
CA VAL A 376 -10.82 -0.02 26.02
C VAL A 376 -10.12 0.53 27.28
N ALA A 377 -10.07 -0.26 28.35
CA ALA A 377 -9.37 0.11 29.57
C ALA A 377 -7.84 0.19 29.40
N ALA A 378 -7.24 -0.77 28.69
CA ALA A 378 -5.79 -0.82 28.45
C ALA A 378 -5.27 0.36 27.59
N ILE A 379 -6.13 0.91 26.72
CA ILE A 379 -5.78 1.99 25.79
C ILE A 379 -6.28 3.37 26.25
N HIS A 380 -6.79 3.49 27.48
CA HIS A 380 -7.32 4.74 28.06
C HIS A 380 -8.44 5.37 27.21
N ALA A 381 -9.22 4.56 26.50
CA ALA A 381 -10.26 5.05 25.61
C ALA A 381 -11.55 5.47 26.37
N PRO A 382 -12.33 6.41 25.81
CA PRO A 382 -13.63 6.79 26.39
C PRO A 382 -14.60 5.60 26.48
N THR A 383 -15.26 5.45 27.63
CA THR A 383 -16.29 4.42 27.86
C THR A 383 -17.72 4.94 27.67
N SER A 384 -17.90 6.16 27.19
CA SER A 384 -19.21 6.84 27.07
C SER A 384 -19.98 6.45 25.81
N PHE A 385 -19.34 5.78 24.86
CA PHE A 385 -19.90 5.22 23.63
C PHE A 385 -19.10 3.99 23.21
N GLN A 386 -19.60 3.22 22.25
CA GLN A 386 -18.88 2.09 21.67
C GLN A 386 -18.10 2.53 20.44
N TRP A 387 -16.85 2.07 20.32
CA TRP A 387 -16.06 2.24 19.12
C TRP A 387 -16.76 1.59 17.91
N LYS A 388 -16.54 2.20 16.77
CA LYS A 388 -16.76 1.62 15.45
C LYS A 388 -15.61 2.07 14.58
N GLU A 389 -15.23 1.21 13.65
CA GLU A 389 -14.25 1.48 12.62
C GLU A 389 -14.61 2.74 11.83
N CYS A 390 -15.76 2.73 11.14
CA CYS A 390 -16.31 3.92 10.50
C CYS A 390 -17.49 4.50 11.30
N ALA A 391 -17.55 5.83 11.35
CA ALA A 391 -18.57 6.59 12.08
C ALA A 391 -19.99 6.22 11.61
N ALA A 392 -20.89 5.95 12.56
CA ALA A 392 -22.28 5.57 12.26
C ALA A 392 -23.15 6.72 11.69
N GLY A 393 -22.59 7.91 11.55
CA GLY A 393 -23.24 9.10 11.03
C GLY A 393 -22.21 10.08 10.50
N ASN A 394 -22.67 11.07 9.75
CA ASN A 394 -21.80 12.01 9.05
C ASN A 394 -20.89 12.81 10.00
N VAL A 395 -19.59 12.81 9.71
CA VAL A 395 -18.61 13.72 10.34
C VAL A 395 -18.71 15.17 9.84
N PHE A 396 -19.45 15.39 8.74
CA PHE A 396 -19.85 16.71 8.26
C PHE A 396 -21.30 17.03 8.64
N VAL A 397 -21.56 18.28 9.03
CA VAL A 397 -22.92 18.78 9.27
C VAL A 397 -23.74 18.70 7.98
N LYS A 398 -24.82 17.90 8.03
CA LYS A 398 -25.67 17.50 6.88
C LYS A 398 -25.01 16.55 5.87
N GLY A 399 -23.85 15.97 6.16
CA GLY A 399 -23.20 14.99 5.27
C GLY A 399 -22.63 15.58 3.98
N VAL A 400 -22.26 16.86 3.98
CA VAL A 400 -21.68 17.54 2.81
C VAL A 400 -20.37 18.21 3.19
N ASP A 401 -19.27 17.73 2.60
CA ASP A 401 -18.03 18.51 2.50
C ASP A 401 -18.25 19.63 1.46
N LYS A 402 -18.00 20.89 1.86
CA LYS A 402 -18.14 22.07 1.00
C LYS A 402 -16.80 22.60 0.48
N SER A 403 -15.69 21.96 0.80
CA SER A 403 -14.37 22.40 0.39
C SER A 403 -14.11 22.14 -1.09
N ALA A 404 -13.30 22.99 -1.71
CA ALA A 404 -12.75 22.78 -3.05
C ALA A 404 -12.01 21.42 -3.17
N LEU A 405 -11.78 20.92 -4.38
CA LEU A 405 -11.00 19.71 -4.61
C LEU A 405 -9.54 19.91 -4.18
N SER A 406 -8.87 18.85 -3.72
CA SER A 406 -7.53 18.97 -3.13
C SER A 406 -6.51 19.47 -4.16
N ILE A 407 -6.67 19.02 -5.41
CA ILE A 407 -5.88 19.44 -6.57
C ILE A 407 -6.01 20.93 -6.95
N GLU A 408 -7.07 21.64 -6.52
CA GLU A 408 -7.28 23.04 -6.94
C GLU A 408 -6.30 24.02 -6.29
N LYS A 409 -5.85 23.72 -5.06
CA LYS A 409 -5.00 24.66 -4.29
C LYS A 409 -4.14 23.98 -3.23
N VAL A 410 -4.74 23.18 -2.35
CA VAL A 410 -4.05 22.72 -1.13
C VAL A 410 -2.98 21.69 -1.43
N LEU A 411 -3.22 20.74 -2.34
CA LEU A 411 -2.22 19.76 -2.75
C LEU A 411 -1.06 20.42 -3.54
N PRO A 412 -1.30 21.30 -4.54
CA PRO A 412 -0.23 22.13 -5.13
C PRO A 412 0.59 22.89 -4.09
N GLN A 413 -0.05 23.58 -3.14
CA GLN A 413 0.64 24.32 -2.07
C GLN A 413 1.57 23.42 -1.24
N VAL A 414 1.15 22.19 -0.95
CA VAL A 414 1.94 21.21 -0.17
C VAL A 414 3.10 20.65 -0.99
N ILE A 415 2.89 20.34 -2.27
CA ILE A 415 3.95 19.91 -3.20
C ILE A 415 5.01 21.00 -3.34
N GLU A 416 4.61 22.23 -3.66
CA GLU A 416 5.51 23.37 -3.87
C GLU A 416 6.29 23.76 -2.60
N LYS A 417 5.68 23.59 -1.42
CA LYS A 417 6.31 23.92 -0.14
C LYS A 417 7.31 22.86 0.34
N THR A 418 7.02 21.59 0.13
CA THR A 418 7.83 20.48 0.68
C THR A 418 8.82 19.89 -0.31
N ASN A 419 8.48 19.89 -1.60
CA ASN A 419 9.15 19.11 -2.65
C ASN A 419 9.33 17.63 -2.24
N ARG A 420 8.35 17.08 -1.51
CA ARG A 420 8.40 15.74 -0.89
C ARG A 420 7.00 15.19 -0.66
N VAL A 421 6.21 15.10 -1.73
CA VAL A 421 4.88 14.48 -1.70
C VAL A 421 4.91 13.19 -2.48
N LEU A 422 4.37 12.11 -1.91
CA LEU A 422 4.14 10.83 -2.57
C LEU A 422 2.65 10.54 -2.65
N ILE A 423 2.15 10.24 -3.84
CA ILE A 423 0.83 9.65 -4.07
C ILE A 423 1.07 8.23 -4.56
N SER A 424 0.32 7.25 -4.07
CA SER A 424 0.38 5.90 -4.62
C SER A 424 -1.00 5.30 -4.80
N ASN A 425 -1.16 4.41 -5.78
CA ASN A 425 -2.36 3.61 -6.01
C ASN A 425 -2.06 2.12 -6.04
N GLY A 426 -2.93 1.31 -5.45
CA GLY A 426 -2.96 -0.12 -5.65
C GLY A 426 -3.46 -0.45 -7.06
N ASP A 427 -2.91 -1.48 -7.69
CA ASP A 427 -3.43 -1.99 -8.97
C ASP A 427 -4.72 -2.82 -8.81
N PHE A 428 -4.99 -3.32 -7.60
CA PHE A 428 -6.15 -4.13 -7.24
C PHE A 428 -7.19 -3.36 -6.39
N ASP A 429 -7.06 -2.04 -6.25
CA ASP A 429 -8.13 -1.19 -5.73
C ASP A 429 -9.12 -0.80 -6.84
N PHE A 430 -10.41 -1.08 -6.61
CA PHE A 430 -11.52 -0.66 -7.46
C PHE A 430 -12.21 0.62 -6.95
N VAL A 431 -11.99 1.02 -5.69
CA VAL A 431 -12.63 2.20 -5.10
C VAL A 431 -11.98 3.49 -5.59
N VAL A 432 -10.65 3.57 -5.61
CA VAL A 432 -9.88 4.74 -6.10
C VAL A 432 -8.85 4.30 -7.14
N MET A 433 -9.36 3.91 -8.30
CA MET A 433 -8.57 3.35 -9.39
C MET A 433 -7.40 4.24 -9.85
N THR A 434 -6.27 3.58 -10.12
CA THR A 434 -5.01 4.15 -10.66
C THR A 434 -5.20 5.26 -11.71
N ASN A 435 -5.98 5.00 -12.77
CA ASN A 435 -6.19 5.94 -13.87
C ASN A 435 -7.07 7.14 -13.49
N GLY A 436 -7.94 7.00 -12.48
CA GLY A 436 -8.72 8.09 -11.91
C GLY A 436 -7.84 9.09 -11.17
N THR A 437 -6.91 8.60 -10.34
CA THR A 437 -5.92 9.44 -9.65
C THR A 437 -4.97 10.11 -10.64
N LEU A 438 -4.53 9.42 -11.69
CA LEU A 438 -3.72 10.03 -12.76
C LEU A 438 -4.47 11.10 -13.56
N LEU A 439 -5.78 10.92 -13.82
CA LEU A 439 -6.61 11.96 -14.42
C LEU A 439 -6.61 13.24 -13.58
N GLU A 440 -6.80 13.12 -12.26
CA GLU A 440 -6.79 14.27 -11.36
C GLU A 440 -5.41 14.95 -11.29
N ILE A 441 -4.33 14.17 -11.31
CA ILE A 441 -2.97 14.73 -11.43
C ILE A 441 -2.80 15.48 -12.76
N GLN A 442 -3.33 14.97 -13.89
CA GLN A 442 -3.32 15.70 -15.18
C GLN A 442 -4.20 16.96 -15.20
N ASN A 443 -5.10 17.14 -14.23
CA ASN A 443 -5.86 18.37 -14.05
C ASN A 443 -5.20 19.36 -13.06
N MET A 444 -4.24 18.90 -12.27
CA MET A 444 -3.54 19.69 -11.26
C MET A 444 -2.45 20.56 -11.88
N THR A 445 -2.35 21.84 -11.48
CA THR A 445 -1.23 22.72 -11.83
C THR A 445 -0.35 22.95 -10.61
N TRP A 446 0.95 22.66 -10.73
CA TRP A 446 1.95 22.92 -9.68
C TRP A 446 3.30 23.29 -10.30
N ASN A 447 4.06 24.14 -9.61
CA ASN A 447 5.35 24.65 -10.07
C ASN A 447 5.31 25.18 -11.52
N GLY A 448 4.18 25.82 -11.89
CA GLY A 448 3.97 26.49 -13.18
C GLY A 448 3.53 25.60 -14.36
N HIS A 449 3.35 24.28 -14.18
CA HIS A 449 2.94 23.36 -15.25
C HIS A 449 1.72 22.52 -14.86
N LEU A 450 0.83 22.29 -15.83
CA LEU A 450 -0.37 21.45 -15.71
C LEU A 450 -0.03 19.98 -15.99
N GLY A 451 -0.38 19.09 -15.07
CA GLY A 451 -0.12 17.65 -15.16
C GLY A 451 1.35 17.28 -15.16
N PHE A 452 1.65 15.99 -15.12
CA PHE A 452 2.98 15.47 -15.49
C PHE A 452 3.26 15.78 -16.97
N GLN A 453 4.52 16.13 -17.25
CA GLN A 453 4.97 16.45 -18.61
C GLN A 453 5.44 15.19 -19.36
N SER A 454 5.77 14.12 -18.63
CA SER A 454 6.16 12.81 -19.13
C SER A 454 5.20 11.71 -18.65
N PRO A 455 5.08 10.56 -19.34
CA PRO A 455 4.21 9.48 -18.91
C PRO A 455 4.82 8.64 -17.77
N PRO A 456 4.04 8.23 -16.75
CA PRO A 456 4.55 7.63 -15.53
C PRO A 456 4.73 6.10 -15.63
N TYR A 457 5.73 5.67 -16.40
CA TYR A 457 5.97 4.25 -16.71
C TYR A 457 7.37 3.75 -16.34
N GLU A 458 8.11 4.47 -15.49
CA GLU A 458 9.41 4.03 -15.01
C GLU A 458 9.24 2.80 -14.08
N PRO A 459 9.85 1.65 -14.39
CA PRO A 459 9.65 0.43 -13.61
C PRO A 459 10.32 0.55 -12.24
N TRP A 460 9.55 0.32 -11.18
CA TRP A 460 10.08 0.30 -9.81
C TRP A 460 10.54 -1.11 -9.44
N ILE A 461 11.82 -1.26 -9.08
CA ILE A 461 12.37 -2.51 -8.53
C ILE A 461 12.48 -2.40 -7.01
N LEU A 462 11.85 -3.33 -6.30
CA LEU A 462 11.99 -3.46 -4.85
C LEU A 462 13.06 -4.52 -4.52
N ASP A 463 14.20 -4.04 -4.06
CA ASP A 463 15.37 -4.83 -3.70
C ASP A 463 15.28 -5.47 -2.30
N THR A 464 14.38 -4.96 -1.45
CA THR A 464 14.27 -5.37 -0.04
C THR A 464 13.83 -6.83 0.11
N VAL A 465 14.68 -7.59 0.79
CA VAL A 465 14.45 -9.00 1.12
C VAL A 465 13.30 -9.12 2.13
N ASP A 466 12.47 -10.15 1.98
CA ASP A 466 11.46 -10.46 3.00
C ASP A 466 12.14 -11.00 4.26
N VAL A 467 11.74 -10.47 5.41
CA VAL A 467 12.20 -10.93 6.73
C VAL A 467 11.02 -11.30 7.66
N ARG A 468 9.76 -11.08 7.22
CA ARG A 468 8.55 -11.35 8.04
C ARG A 468 8.38 -12.83 8.36
N TYR A 469 8.93 -13.70 7.53
CA TYR A 469 8.79 -15.16 7.62
C TYR A 469 10.12 -15.90 7.76
N ASP A 470 11.21 -15.21 8.13
CA ASP A 470 12.55 -15.81 8.24
C ASP A 470 12.58 -17.07 9.11
N ASP A 471 11.99 -17.00 10.32
CA ASP A 471 11.91 -18.13 11.24
C ASP A 471 11.03 -19.26 10.69
N VAL A 472 9.97 -18.94 9.95
CA VAL A 472 9.09 -19.93 9.31
C VAL A 472 9.81 -20.65 8.17
N PHE A 473 10.58 -19.93 7.35
CA PHE A 473 11.38 -20.50 6.28
C PHE A 473 12.51 -21.37 6.85
N LEU A 474 13.22 -20.90 7.88
CA LEU A 474 14.24 -21.66 8.60
C LEU A 474 13.65 -22.92 9.25
N ALA A 475 12.54 -22.79 9.97
CA ALA A 475 11.79 -23.92 10.55
C ALA A 475 11.10 -24.81 9.52
N SER A 476 11.12 -24.42 8.23
CA SER A 476 10.71 -25.23 7.07
C SER A 476 11.90 -25.76 6.26
N GLY A 477 13.15 -25.56 6.67
CA GLY A 477 14.33 -25.98 5.89
C GLY A 477 14.42 -25.31 4.51
N LEU A 478 13.84 -24.11 4.37
CA LEU A 478 13.85 -23.25 3.19
C LEU A 478 14.77 -22.04 3.41
N ASP A 479 15.79 -22.20 4.25
CA ASP A 479 16.79 -21.16 4.51
C ASP A 479 17.58 -20.80 3.24
N GLY A 480 17.95 -19.52 3.12
CA GLY A 480 18.66 -18.99 1.95
C GLY A 480 17.81 -18.75 0.70
N ILE A 481 16.51 -19.07 0.70
CA ILE A 481 15.58 -18.72 -0.39
C ILE A 481 15.15 -17.26 -0.24
N LYS A 482 16.12 -16.35 -0.38
CA LYS A 482 15.99 -14.91 -0.19
C LYS A 482 16.41 -14.19 -1.47
N GLY A 483 15.49 -13.39 -2.01
CA GLY A 483 15.73 -12.58 -3.19
C GLY A 483 14.92 -11.29 -3.14
N PRO A 484 15.27 -10.30 -3.99
CA PRO A 484 14.46 -9.10 -4.16
C PRO A 484 13.07 -9.50 -4.69
N ARG A 485 12.04 -8.70 -4.41
CA ARG A 485 10.70 -8.91 -4.99
C ARG A 485 10.69 -8.77 -6.51
N GLY A 486 11.64 -8.03 -7.07
CA GLY A 486 11.69 -7.69 -8.49
C GLY A 486 10.90 -6.41 -8.75
N GLN A 487 10.26 -6.31 -9.93
CA GLN A 487 9.41 -5.17 -10.22
C GLN A 487 8.15 -5.21 -9.35
N GLN A 488 7.86 -4.12 -8.64
CA GLN A 488 6.69 -3.98 -7.77
C GLN A 488 5.75 -2.85 -8.20
N GLY A 489 5.99 -2.27 -9.38
CA GLY A 489 5.15 -1.21 -9.86
C GLY A 489 5.74 -0.41 -11.02
N TYR A 490 5.12 0.74 -11.21
CA TYR A 490 5.67 1.88 -11.95
C TYR A 490 5.70 3.09 -11.02
N TYR A 491 6.62 4.02 -11.25
CA TYR A 491 6.67 5.28 -10.53
C TYR A 491 7.04 6.42 -11.45
N HIS A 492 6.84 7.64 -10.99
CA HIS A 492 7.24 8.86 -11.69
C HIS A 492 7.50 9.99 -10.71
N GLU A 493 8.47 10.85 -10.96
CA GLU A 493 8.77 12.00 -10.10
C GLU A 493 8.97 13.28 -10.93
N GLU A 494 8.12 14.29 -10.72
CA GLU A 494 8.28 15.62 -11.31
C GLU A 494 7.97 16.71 -10.29
N ARG A 495 8.85 17.72 -10.21
CA ARG A 495 8.59 19.00 -9.53
C ARG A 495 8.11 18.84 -8.06
N GLY A 496 8.64 17.84 -7.35
CA GLY A 496 8.35 17.59 -5.93
C GLY A 496 7.20 16.65 -5.63
N LEU A 497 6.51 16.13 -6.65
CA LEU A 497 5.51 15.07 -6.56
C LEU A 497 6.08 13.78 -7.12
N MET A 498 6.07 12.72 -6.32
CA MET A 498 6.19 11.33 -6.77
C MET A 498 4.80 10.71 -6.88
N TRP A 499 4.54 9.98 -7.96
CA TRP A 499 3.42 9.06 -8.09
C TRP A 499 3.94 7.62 -8.21
N VAL A 500 3.24 6.65 -7.62
CA VAL A 500 3.58 5.22 -7.68
C VAL A 500 2.33 4.37 -7.93
N GLN A 501 2.38 3.43 -8.86
CA GLN A 501 1.45 2.29 -8.86
C GLN A 501 2.12 1.13 -8.15
N THR A 502 1.47 0.55 -7.14
CA THR A 502 1.96 -0.62 -6.41
C THR A 502 1.24 -1.88 -6.88
N PHE A 503 2.01 -2.86 -7.37
CA PHE A 503 1.47 -4.13 -7.86
C PHE A 503 1.03 -5.05 -6.73
N GLN A 504 -0.05 -5.80 -6.98
CA GLN A 504 -0.69 -6.73 -6.05
C GLN A 504 -1.08 -6.05 -4.73
N ALA A 505 -1.50 -4.79 -4.78
CA ALA A 505 -1.94 -4.02 -3.63
C ALA A 505 -3.40 -3.58 -3.81
N GLY A 506 -4.19 -3.76 -2.74
CA GLY A 506 -5.50 -3.15 -2.61
C GLY A 506 -5.41 -1.72 -2.07
N HIS A 507 -6.56 -1.20 -1.63
CA HIS A 507 -6.75 0.14 -1.10
C HIS A 507 -5.82 0.44 0.11
N MET A 508 -5.78 -0.47 1.08
CA MET A 508 -4.92 -0.41 2.27
C MET A 508 -3.49 -0.88 1.93
N GLN A 509 -2.74 -0.12 1.11
CA GLN A 509 -1.46 -0.59 0.56
C GLN A 509 -0.44 -1.15 1.58
N PRO A 510 -0.28 -0.62 2.81
CA PRO A 510 0.65 -1.21 3.77
C PRO A 510 0.17 -2.55 4.36
N GLU A 511 -1.13 -2.87 4.33
CA GLU A 511 -1.65 -4.22 4.63
C GLU A 511 -1.20 -5.21 3.54
N TYR A 512 -1.53 -4.92 2.27
CA TYR A 512 -1.28 -5.84 1.14
C TYR A 512 0.20 -5.92 0.73
N GLN A 513 0.93 -4.80 0.75
CA GLN A 513 2.34 -4.69 0.36
C GLN A 513 3.17 -3.89 1.37
N PRO A 514 3.34 -4.37 2.62
CA PRO A 514 4.02 -3.64 3.69
C PRO A 514 5.47 -3.25 3.34
N ARG A 515 6.19 -4.07 2.58
CA ARG A 515 7.56 -3.75 2.11
C ARG A 515 7.60 -2.60 1.11
N ALA A 516 6.62 -2.52 0.23
CA ALA A 516 6.47 -1.43 -0.73
C ALA A 516 6.18 -0.13 0.03
N ALA A 517 5.18 -0.17 0.92
CA ALA A 517 4.78 0.96 1.74
C ALA A 517 5.90 1.46 2.68
N TYR A 518 6.72 0.56 3.23
CA TYR A 518 7.90 0.92 4.03
C TYR A 518 8.94 1.71 3.20
N ARG A 519 9.25 1.26 1.98
CA ARG A 519 10.18 1.95 1.07
C ARG A 519 9.62 3.30 0.58
N HIS A 520 8.31 3.45 0.44
CA HIS A 520 7.68 4.76 0.21
C HIS A 520 7.94 5.73 1.37
N LEU A 521 7.76 5.27 2.61
CA LEU A 521 8.06 6.10 3.78
C LEU A 521 9.56 6.43 3.88
N GLU A 522 10.46 5.49 3.56
CA GLU A 522 11.90 5.77 3.49
C GLU A 522 12.21 6.95 2.54
N TRP A 523 11.54 7.04 1.38
CA TRP A 523 11.71 8.15 0.44
C TRP A 523 11.12 9.46 0.98
N VAL A 524 9.91 9.43 1.56
CA VAL A 524 9.24 10.61 2.13
C VAL A 524 10.08 11.21 3.29
N LEU A 525 10.65 10.35 4.14
CA LEU A 525 11.57 10.73 5.22
C LEU A 525 13.00 11.08 4.75
N GLY A 526 13.27 11.04 3.44
CA GLY A 526 14.57 11.36 2.84
C GLY A 526 15.68 10.38 3.21
N ARG A 527 15.36 9.14 3.59
CA ARG A 527 16.32 8.07 3.91
C ARG A 527 16.95 7.45 2.66
N VAL A 528 16.18 7.39 1.57
CA VAL A 528 16.63 7.05 0.21
C VAL A 528 16.39 8.22 -0.75
N GLN A 529 17.10 8.26 -1.89
CA GLN A 529 16.88 9.30 -2.90
C GLN A 529 15.88 8.85 -3.96
N SER A 530 15.86 7.55 -4.29
CA SER A 530 14.86 6.88 -5.11
C SER A 530 14.28 5.67 -4.38
N ILE A 531 12.99 5.38 -4.61
CA ILE A 531 12.39 4.13 -4.16
C ILE A 531 13.02 2.89 -4.82
N SER A 532 13.71 3.06 -5.95
CA SER A 532 14.47 2.03 -6.68
C SER A 532 15.95 1.93 -6.26
N ASP A 533 16.42 2.70 -5.28
CA ASP A 533 17.82 2.62 -4.81
C ASP A 533 18.10 1.25 -4.18
N ALA A 534 19.11 0.53 -4.69
CA ALA A 534 19.46 -0.83 -4.29
C ALA A 534 20.28 -0.90 -2.96
N SER A 535 20.05 0.04 -2.04
CA SER A 535 20.96 0.28 -0.91
C SER A 535 20.36 1.03 0.28
N ALA A 536 19.13 0.69 0.71
CA ALA A 536 18.74 0.93 2.09
C ALA A 536 19.32 -0.21 2.96
N PRO A 537 20.19 0.05 3.96
CA PRO A 537 20.68 -1.01 4.83
C PRO A 537 19.53 -1.56 5.66
N ALA A 538 19.20 -2.84 5.48
CA ALA A 538 18.26 -3.53 6.36
C ALA A 538 18.68 -3.32 7.82
N SER A 539 17.74 -2.89 8.65
CA SER A 539 17.94 -2.51 10.06
C SER A 539 18.36 -3.73 10.90
N SER A 540 19.65 -4.04 10.86
CA SER A 540 20.22 -5.25 11.49
C SER A 540 20.24 -5.14 13.02
N SER A 541 19.16 -5.58 13.66
CA SER A 541 19.08 -5.88 15.09
C SER A 541 19.89 -7.14 15.46
N THR A 542 21.16 -7.19 15.08
CA THR A 542 22.07 -8.31 15.41
C THR A 542 22.94 -7.97 16.62
N ASN A 543 22.55 -8.48 17.78
CA ASN A 543 23.36 -8.47 19.00
C ASN A 543 24.63 -9.31 18.79
N SER A 544 25.73 -8.69 18.37
CA SER A 544 27.06 -9.33 18.42
C SER A 544 27.67 -9.16 19.81
N SER A 545 27.54 -10.21 20.63
CA SER A 545 28.23 -10.28 21.91
C SER A 545 29.74 -10.49 21.71
N SER A 546 30.54 -9.83 22.54
CA SER A 546 31.99 -9.78 22.39
C SER A 546 32.67 -11.08 22.82
N GLY A 547 33.40 -11.71 21.90
CA GLY A 547 34.21 -12.90 22.14
C GLY A 547 35.61 -12.77 21.55
N THR A 548 36.59 -12.39 22.36
CA THR A 548 38.02 -12.65 22.07
C THR A 548 38.29 -14.15 22.33
N PRO A 549 39.18 -14.83 21.57
CA PRO A 549 40.59 -14.77 21.99
C PRO A 549 41.68 -15.02 20.93
N SER A 550 42.88 -14.53 21.28
CA SER A 550 44.21 -15.09 20.95
C SER A 550 44.81 -14.84 19.55
N SER A 551 46.11 -15.13 19.45
CA SER A 551 47.04 -14.37 18.63
C SER A 551 48.03 -15.22 17.82
N ALA A 552 48.20 -14.85 16.54
CA ALA A 552 49.42 -15.00 15.73
C ALA A 552 49.84 -16.45 15.33
N PRO A 553 50.75 -16.64 14.35
CA PRO A 553 51.51 -15.63 13.59
C PRO A 553 51.43 -15.73 12.05
N SER A 554 52.06 -14.74 11.44
CA SER A 554 52.25 -14.49 10.01
C SER A 554 52.96 -15.59 9.20
N SER A 555 52.69 -15.61 7.89
CA SER A 555 53.74 -15.84 6.90
C SER A 555 53.52 -14.97 5.67
N GLN A 556 54.56 -14.26 5.23
CA GLN A 556 54.57 -13.50 3.97
C GLN A 556 54.82 -14.44 2.79
N ARG A 557 54.33 -14.07 1.61
CA ARG A 557 55.08 -14.23 0.34
C ARG A 557 54.68 -13.16 -0.67
N ASP A 558 55.70 -12.56 -1.27
CA ASP A 558 55.63 -11.48 -2.25
C ASP A 558 55.30 -11.94 -3.68
N SER A 559 55.20 -10.95 -4.56
CA SER A 559 55.17 -10.96 -6.04
C SER A 559 53.77 -11.03 -6.67
N GLY A 560 53.43 -10.17 -7.64
CA GLY A 560 54.22 -9.08 -8.22
C GLY A 560 53.38 -8.10 -9.04
N SER A 561 53.97 -6.93 -9.35
CA SER A 561 53.33 -5.80 -10.02
C SER A 561 53.11 -5.99 -11.52
N ALA A 562 52.02 -5.40 -12.05
CA ALA A 562 52.01 -4.68 -13.32
C ALA A 562 50.75 -3.81 -13.46
N GLU A 563 50.94 -2.49 -13.57
CA GLU A 563 49.89 -1.56 -14.03
C GLU A 563 49.76 -1.62 -15.57
N ARG A 564 48.55 -1.40 -16.10
CA ARG A 564 48.30 -0.45 -17.22
C ARG A 564 46.81 -0.23 -17.49
N GLU A 565 46.49 1.02 -17.77
CA GLU A 565 45.14 1.56 -18.02
C GLU A 565 44.63 1.36 -19.47
N PRO A 566 43.34 1.67 -19.76
CA PRO A 566 42.60 1.12 -20.90
C PRO A 566 42.56 2.02 -22.15
N ALA A 567 42.12 1.43 -23.28
CA ALA A 567 41.65 2.19 -24.44
C ALA A 567 40.67 1.40 -25.35
N VAL A 568 39.48 1.97 -25.55
CA VAL A 568 38.74 2.09 -26.83
C VAL A 568 38.43 0.82 -27.66
N VAL A 569 37.13 0.50 -27.79
CA VAL A 569 36.40 0.50 -29.09
C VAL A 569 34.95 0.94 -28.85
N ALA A 570 34.42 1.81 -29.70
CA ALA A 570 33.00 2.15 -29.77
C ALA A 570 32.49 2.07 -31.22
N ALA A 571 31.16 2.00 -31.36
CA ALA A 571 30.35 2.13 -32.59
C ALA A 571 30.42 1.02 -33.66
N LEU A 572 29.27 0.39 -33.90
CA LEU A 572 28.52 0.62 -35.15
C LEU A 572 27.03 0.26 -34.98
N LEU A 573 26.16 0.92 -35.74
CA LEU A 573 24.71 0.97 -35.58
C LEU A 573 24.07 0.99 -37.00
N VAL A 574 22.77 0.67 -37.10
CA VAL A 574 21.83 0.97 -38.23
C VAL A 574 21.61 -0.13 -39.30
N CYS A 575 20.32 -0.27 -39.67
CA CYS A 575 19.69 -0.96 -40.81
C CYS A 575 19.57 -2.50 -40.75
N LEU A 576 18.43 -3.12 -41.12
CA LEU A 576 17.43 -2.70 -42.13
C LEU A 576 15.98 -3.12 -41.76
N VAL A 577 15.01 -2.24 -42.05
CA VAL A 577 13.58 -2.56 -42.19
C VAL A 577 13.28 -2.74 -43.68
N VAL A 578 12.58 -3.82 -44.07
CA VAL A 578 12.01 -3.97 -45.42
C VAL A 578 10.58 -4.51 -45.32
N SER A 579 9.63 -3.68 -45.73
CA SER A 579 8.22 -4.03 -45.89
C SER A 579 8.00 -4.95 -47.09
N PHE A 580 7.02 -5.85 -47.02
CA PHE A 580 6.37 -6.40 -48.22
C PHE A 580 4.85 -6.44 -48.03
N HIS A 581 4.13 -5.90 -49.01
CA HIS A 581 2.68 -5.93 -49.09
C HIS A 581 2.20 -7.16 -49.89
N SER A 582 1.09 -7.73 -49.42
CA SER A 582 -0.06 -8.25 -50.18
C SER A 582 0.13 -8.74 -51.63
N MET A 583 -0.18 -10.02 -51.89
CA MET A 583 -1.33 -10.40 -52.75
C MET A 583 -1.60 -11.92 -52.86
N LEU A 584 -2.89 -12.26 -52.81
CA LEU A 584 -3.59 -13.36 -53.51
C LEU A 584 -3.21 -14.84 -53.23
N ALA A 585 -4.06 -15.49 -52.43
CA ALA A 585 -4.98 -16.54 -52.92
C ALA A 585 -6.24 -16.58 -52.04
#